data_AF-A0A945TWI1-F1
#
_entry.id   AF-A0A945TWI1-F1
#
_cell.length_a   1.000
_cell.length_b   1.000
_cell.length_c   1.000
_cell.angle_alpha   90.00
_cell.angle_beta   90.00
_cell.angle_gamma   90.00
#
_symmetry.space_group_name_H-M   'P 1'
#
loop_
_entity.id
_entity.type
_entity.pdbx_description
1 polymer ?
#
loop_
_entity_poly.entity_id
_entity_poly.type
_entity_poly.pdbx_seq_one_letter_code
_entity_poly.pdbx_strand_id
1 'polypeptide(L)'
;MHRQDLQTNSDSTETESFNQSNLNSGEIINSEIDQRFPERLSKEHINTLPILSFEGKIHLITESKDVSEAIKILRQEPVLGFDTETRPTFKKGYQYSVSLLQLSTREAAFLFRLNYLGLPEELVSLLADPDIKKVGVAILDDIRALRKFSKFDAGGFVELSNIGSDLGIVTCGLRNLAAIFFGVRISKKEQLTNWERPDLNSSQCLYAATD
;
A
#
# COMPACT_ATOMS: atom_id res chain seq x y z
N MET A 1 52.11 51.62 -27.47
CA MET A 1 53.47 51.82 -28.00
C MET A 1 54.16 50.47 -27.97
N HIS A 2 54.20 49.79 -29.13
CA HIS A 2 55.39 49.70 -30.01
C HIS A 2 56.49 48.83 -29.39
N ARG A 3 56.53 47.53 -29.70
CA ARG A 3 57.24 46.89 -30.85
C ARG A 3 58.76 47.00 -30.77
N GLN A 4 59.40 45.85 -30.71
CA GLN A 4 60.60 45.40 -31.44
C GLN A 4 61.02 44.05 -30.80
N ASP A 5 61.52 43.01 -31.44
CA ASP A 5 61.59 42.52 -32.83
C ASP A 5 62.37 41.18 -32.73
N LEU A 6 62.06 40.20 -33.61
CA LEU A 6 62.95 39.19 -34.27
C LEU A 6 63.79 38.25 -33.35
N GLN A 7 63.99 36.93 -33.57
CA GLN A 7 64.03 36.08 -34.77
C GLN A 7 64.15 34.58 -34.37
N THR A 8 63.41 33.72 -35.08
CA THR A 8 63.68 32.34 -35.58
C THR A 8 64.39 31.21 -34.78
N ASN A 9 63.63 30.12 -34.59
CA ASN A 9 63.86 28.67 -34.77
C ASN A 9 65.09 27.90 -34.20
N SER A 10 64.79 26.89 -33.37
CA SER A 10 65.46 25.57 -33.28
C SER A 10 64.41 24.55 -32.78
N ASP A 11 64.08 23.52 -33.55
CA ASP A 11 64.67 22.16 -33.59
C ASP A 11 64.39 21.33 -32.32
N SER A 12 63.60 20.26 -32.46
CA SER A 12 63.37 19.27 -31.40
C SER A 12 63.25 17.86 -31.97
N THR A 13 64.30 17.07 -31.70
CA THR A 13 64.41 15.61 -31.85
C THR A 13 64.13 14.90 -30.51
N GLU A 14 63.52 13.72 -30.63
CA GLU A 14 63.74 12.49 -29.84
C GLU A 14 63.35 12.48 -28.34
N THR A 15 62.26 11.80 -27.96
CA THR A 15 62.15 10.41 -27.47
C THR A 15 63.00 10.06 -26.25
N GLU A 16 62.34 9.69 -25.15
CA GLU A 16 62.77 8.56 -24.31
C GLU A 16 61.64 8.08 -23.38
N SER A 17 61.50 6.76 -23.32
CA SER A 17 60.63 5.95 -22.47
C SER A 17 61.39 5.46 -21.23
N PHE A 18 60.75 5.23 -20.07
CA PHE A 18 60.79 3.94 -19.33
C PHE A 18 59.94 3.94 -18.04
N ASN A 19 59.65 2.70 -17.61
CA ASN A 19 58.62 2.13 -16.72
C ASN A 19 58.65 2.35 -15.19
N GLN A 20 57.44 2.15 -14.63
CA GLN A 20 57.03 1.42 -13.38
C GLN A 20 57.25 1.97 -11.96
N SER A 21 56.17 2.09 -11.17
CA SER A 21 55.79 1.12 -10.12
C SER A 21 54.54 1.51 -9.26
N ASN A 22 53.66 0.51 -9.08
CA ASN A 22 52.84 0.10 -7.91
C ASN A 22 51.82 1.01 -7.16
N LEU A 23 50.55 0.60 -7.27
CA LEU A 23 49.57 0.17 -6.22
C LEU A 23 49.28 1.04 -4.98
N ASN A 24 48.04 1.54 -4.89
CA ASN A 24 47.10 1.29 -3.77
C ASN A 24 45.71 1.86 -4.14
N SER A 25 44.74 0.99 -4.42
CA SER A 25 43.72 0.50 -3.47
C SER A 25 42.64 1.52 -3.18
N GLY A 26 41.67 1.58 -4.10
CA GLY A 26 40.36 2.19 -3.92
C GLY A 26 39.33 1.28 -4.58
N GLU A 27 39.32 0.00 -4.20
CA GLU A 27 38.16 -0.85 -4.45
C GLU A 27 36.98 -0.20 -3.73
N ILE A 28 36.17 0.55 -4.48
CA ILE A 28 34.83 0.88 -4.07
C ILE A 28 34.12 -0.46 -4.05
N ILE A 29 34.06 -1.06 -2.87
CA ILE A 29 33.10 -2.09 -2.53
C ILE A 29 31.74 -1.40 -2.64
N ASN A 30 31.21 -1.33 -3.86
CA ASN A 30 29.77 -1.25 -4.02
C ASN A 30 29.28 -2.57 -3.47
N SER A 31 28.91 -2.56 -2.20
CA SER A 31 28.05 -3.59 -1.65
C SER A 31 26.86 -3.64 -2.59
N GLU A 32 26.80 -4.68 -3.42
CA GLU A 32 25.56 -5.13 -4.03
C GLU A 32 24.62 -5.37 -2.85
N ILE A 33 23.90 -4.32 -2.45
CA ILE A 33 22.68 -4.49 -1.69
C ILE A 33 21.84 -5.30 -2.67
N ASP A 34 21.69 -6.58 -2.35
CA ASP A 34 20.81 -7.51 -3.03
C ASP A 34 19.40 -6.91 -2.93
N GLN A 35 19.08 -5.97 -3.83
CA GLN A 35 17.83 -5.22 -3.85
C GLN A 35 16.75 -6.21 -4.29
N ARG A 36 16.27 -6.97 -3.31
CA ARG A 36 15.25 -7.99 -3.48
C ARG A 36 13.94 -7.43 -4.06
N PHE A 37 13.72 -6.12 -3.94
CA PHE A 37 12.55 -5.42 -4.44
C PHE A 37 12.96 -4.13 -5.17
N PRO A 38 12.21 -3.73 -6.21
CA PRO A 38 12.49 -2.49 -6.93
C PRO A 38 12.26 -1.27 -6.04
N GLU A 39 13.16 -0.27 -6.11
CA GLU A 39 13.01 0.98 -5.35
C GLU A 39 11.66 1.66 -5.61
N ARG A 40 11.25 1.74 -6.89
CA ARG A 40 9.96 2.33 -7.28
C ARG A 40 9.45 1.76 -8.59
N LEU A 41 8.21 1.26 -8.57
CA LEU A 41 7.49 0.92 -9.80
C LEU A 41 6.89 2.18 -10.43
N SER A 42 7.12 2.37 -11.73
CA SER A 42 6.50 3.47 -12.47
C SER A 42 4.99 3.21 -12.64
N LYS A 43 4.19 4.28 -12.71
CA LYS A 43 2.75 4.15 -12.97
C LYS A 43 2.48 3.46 -14.30
N GLU A 44 3.31 3.72 -15.31
CA GLU A 44 3.24 3.10 -16.63
C GLU A 44 3.45 1.59 -16.55
N HIS A 45 4.47 1.15 -15.83
CA HIS A 45 4.71 -0.28 -15.61
C HIS A 45 3.55 -0.95 -14.86
N ILE A 46 3.06 -0.35 -13.78
CA ILE A 46 1.90 -0.93 -13.07
C ILE A 46 0.67 -1.01 -13.99
N ASN A 47 0.50 -0.07 -14.92
CA ASN A 47 -0.62 -0.10 -15.87
C ASN A 47 -0.54 -1.25 -16.89
N THR A 48 0.64 -1.84 -17.12
CA THR A 48 0.79 -3.01 -18.01
C THR A 48 0.44 -4.33 -17.33
N LEU A 49 0.35 -4.35 -16.00
CA LEU A 49 0.03 -5.57 -15.23
C LEU A 49 -1.45 -5.98 -15.41
N PRO A 50 -1.76 -7.28 -15.30
CA PRO A 50 -3.14 -7.77 -15.29
C PRO A 50 -3.94 -7.12 -14.16
N ILE A 51 -5.20 -6.79 -14.43
CA ILE A 51 -6.09 -6.26 -13.41
C ILE A 51 -6.55 -7.38 -12.48
N LEU A 52 -6.39 -7.18 -11.17
CA LEU A 52 -6.92 -8.10 -10.17
C LEU A 52 -8.38 -7.79 -9.91
N SER A 53 -9.17 -8.83 -9.66
CA SER A 53 -10.52 -8.72 -9.10
C SER A 53 -10.71 -9.89 -8.14
N PHE A 54 -11.35 -9.63 -7.01
CA PHE A 54 -11.66 -10.68 -6.05
C PHE A 54 -12.64 -11.70 -6.67
N GLU A 55 -12.28 -12.98 -6.62
CA GLU A 55 -13.06 -14.08 -7.22
C GLU A 55 -13.90 -14.84 -6.18
N GLY A 56 -13.72 -14.52 -4.89
CA GLY A 56 -14.44 -15.16 -3.79
C GLY A 56 -15.87 -14.67 -3.61
N LYS A 57 -16.52 -15.16 -2.55
CA LYS A 57 -17.89 -14.75 -2.22
C LYS A 57 -17.90 -13.35 -1.60
N ILE A 58 -18.79 -12.48 -2.05
CA ILE A 58 -18.94 -11.13 -1.50
C ILE A 58 -20.24 -11.06 -0.72
N HIS A 59 -20.15 -10.74 0.57
CA HIS A 59 -21.27 -10.60 1.50
C HIS A 59 -21.45 -9.11 1.83
N LEU A 60 -22.47 -8.47 1.27
CA LEU A 60 -22.87 -7.12 1.65
C LEU A 60 -23.83 -7.20 2.85
N ILE A 61 -23.41 -6.63 3.99
CA ILE A 61 -24.13 -6.72 5.26
C ILE A 61 -24.68 -5.35 5.62
N THR A 62 -26.00 -5.24 5.65
CA THR A 62 -26.73 -3.99 5.95
C THR A 62 -27.61 -4.07 7.18
N GLU A 63 -27.91 -5.29 7.66
CA GLU A 63 -28.82 -5.53 8.77
C GLU A 63 -28.11 -6.27 9.92
N SER A 64 -28.45 -5.91 11.16
CA SER A 64 -27.83 -6.51 12.35
C SER A 64 -28.03 -8.02 12.45
N LYS A 65 -29.12 -8.57 11.88
CA LYS A 65 -29.42 -10.01 11.89
C LYS A 65 -28.38 -10.85 11.15
N ASP A 66 -27.70 -10.26 10.16
CA ASP A 66 -26.73 -10.95 9.30
C ASP A 66 -25.29 -10.82 9.84
N VAL A 67 -25.07 -9.94 10.83
CA VAL A 67 -23.75 -9.70 11.45
C VAL A 67 -23.25 -10.95 12.17
N SER A 68 -24.09 -11.58 12.99
CA SER A 68 -23.66 -12.70 13.83
C SER A 68 -23.15 -13.89 13.00
N GLU A 69 -23.75 -14.16 11.84
CA GLU A 69 -23.30 -15.25 10.96
C GLU A 69 -21.96 -14.92 10.29
N ALA A 70 -21.80 -13.68 9.81
CA ALA A 70 -20.52 -13.23 9.27
C ALA A 70 -19.40 -13.30 10.31
N ILE A 71 -19.67 -12.90 11.56
CA ILE A 71 -18.69 -12.95 12.66
C ILE A 71 -18.29 -14.40 12.98
N LYS A 72 -19.22 -15.36 12.96
CA LYS A 72 -18.88 -16.78 13.17
C LYS A 72 -17.90 -17.31 12.12
N ILE A 73 -18.04 -16.88 10.87
CA ILE A 73 -17.13 -17.27 9.79
C ILE A 73 -15.78 -16.59 9.99
N LEU A 74 -15.77 -15.27 10.18
CA LEU A 74 -14.55 -14.47 10.35
C LEU A 74 -13.71 -14.94 11.55
N ARG A 75 -14.35 -15.40 12.64
CA ARG A 75 -13.64 -15.91 13.84
C ARG A 75 -12.96 -17.25 13.65
N GLN A 76 -13.25 -17.98 12.57
CA GLN A 76 -12.55 -19.22 12.26
C GLN A 76 -11.20 -18.98 11.59
N GLU A 77 -10.95 -17.76 11.11
CA GLU A 77 -9.73 -17.40 10.43
C GLU A 77 -8.72 -16.77 11.39
N PRO A 78 -7.44 -17.19 11.35
CA PRO A 78 -6.39 -16.57 12.15
C PRO A 78 -5.96 -15.20 11.59
N VAL A 79 -6.25 -14.94 10.31
CA VAL A 79 -5.84 -13.73 9.58
C VAL A 79 -7.00 -13.25 8.73
N LEU A 80 -7.31 -11.97 8.86
CA LEU A 80 -8.32 -11.26 8.09
C LEU A 80 -7.66 -10.10 7.34
N GLY A 81 -8.04 -9.88 6.08
CA GLY A 81 -7.83 -8.60 5.42
C GLY A 81 -8.71 -7.53 6.05
N PHE A 82 -8.21 -6.30 6.16
CA PHE A 82 -8.90 -5.16 6.75
C PHE A 82 -8.70 -3.92 5.89
N ASP A 83 -9.81 -3.24 5.59
CA ASP A 83 -9.83 -1.92 4.98
C ASP A 83 -11.12 -1.18 5.32
N THR A 84 -11.19 0.14 5.07
CA THR A 84 -12.42 0.92 5.23
C THR A 84 -12.68 1.87 4.07
N GLU A 85 -13.95 2.17 3.82
CA GLU A 85 -14.32 3.20 2.84
C GLU A 85 -15.12 4.33 3.47
N THR A 86 -14.77 5.55 3.07
CA THR A 86 -15.41 6.78 3.54
C THR A 86 -15.79 7.64 2.34
N ARG A 87 -16.98 8.23 2.37
CA ARG A 87 -17.37 9.23 1.37
C ARG A 87 -16.34 10.38 1.32
N PRO A 88 -15.78 10.72 0.15
CA PRO A 88 -14.81 11.79 0.05
C PRO A 88 -15.47 13.16 0.24
N THR A 89 -14.68 14.12 0.71
CA THR A 89 -15.05 15.54 0.78
C THR A 89 -13.87 16.40 0.35
N PHE A 90 -14.16 17.42 -0.46
CA PHE A 90 -13.18 18.41 -0.90
C PHE A 90 -13.21 19.69 -0.06
N LYS A 91 -14.10 19.75 0.96
CA LYS A 91 -14.18 20.86 1.90
C LYS A 91 -13.15 20.68 3.01
N LYS A 92 -12.21 21.63 3.12
CA LYS A 92 -11.17 21.62 4.15
C LYS A 92 -11.80 21.61 5.55
N GLY A 93 -11.31 20.71 6.41
CA GLY A 93 -11.75 20.59 7.80
C GLY A 93 -13.04 19.77 8.00
N TYR A 94 -13.63 19.25 6.93
CA TYR A 94 -14.76 18.32 7.02
C TYR A 94 -14.28 16.89 6.74
N GLN A 95 -14.82 15.90 7.44
CA GLN A 95 -14.58 14.48 7.18
C GLN A 95 -15.88 13.72 7.48
N TYR A 96 -16.30 12.88 6.55
CA TYR A 96 -17.44 11.98 6.77
C TYR A 96 -17.04 10.81 7.67
N SER A 97 -18.03 10.17 8.28
CA SER A 97 -17.82 8.92 9.02
C SER A 97 -17.55 7.77 8.06
N VAL A 98 -16.82 6.76 8.54
CA VAL A 98 -16.61 5.50 7.80
C VAL A 98 -17.95 4.92 7.40
N SER A 99 -18.11 4.63 6.12
CA SER A 99 -19.37 4.13 5.55
C SER A 99 -19.34 2.61 5.40
N LEU A 100 -18.17 2.05 5.11
CA LEU A 100 -17.96 0.63 4.92
C LEU A 100 -16.75 0.16 5.72
N LEU A 101 -16.88 -1.00 6.37
CA LEU A 101 -15.77 -1.79 6.87
C LEU A 101 -15.66 -3.06 6.03
N GLN A 102 -14.46 -3.34 5.54
CA GLN A 102 -14.13 -4.55 4.80
C GLN A 102 -13.36 -5.50 5.73
N LEU A 103 -13.84 -6.73 5.80
CA LEU A 103 -13.09 -7.85 6.37
C LEU A 103 -13.09 -8.99 5.38
N SER A 104 -11.92 -9.54 5.07
CA SER A 104 -11.82 -10.65 4.11
C SER A 104 -11.09 -11.85 4.70
N THR A 105 -11.56 -13.03 4.31
CA THR A 105 -10.84 -14.29 4.43
C THR A 105 -10.19 -14.60 3.09
N ARG A 106 -9.55 -15.77 2.96
CA ARG A 106 -9.06 -16.24 1.66
C ARG A 106 -10.17 -16.40 0.61
N GLU A 107 -11.38 -16.77 1.03
CA GLU A 107 -12.45 -17.22 0.12
C GLU A 107 -13.67 -16.30 0.09
N ALA A 108 -13.79 -15.38 1.05
CA ALA A 108 -14.93 -14.50 1.17
C ALA A 108 -14.55 -13.09 1.65
N ALA A 109 -15.24 -12.07 1.14
CA ALA A 109 -15.16 -10.69 1.58
C ALA A 109 -16.50 -10.28 2.21
N PHE A 110 -16.43 -9.64 3.36
CA PHE A 110 -17.57 -9.16 4.15
C PHE A 110 -17.54 -7.64 4.20
N LEU A 111 -18.57 -7.03 3.63
CA LEU A 111 -18.70 -5.59 3.46
C LEU A 111 -19.77 -5.08 4.42
N PHE A 112 -19.37 -4.60 5.58
CA PHE A 112 -20.27 -4.12 6.63
C PHE A 112 -20.61 -2.65 6.42
N ARG A 113 -21.87 -2.35 6.12
CA ARG A 113 -22.35 -0.97 5.93
C ARG A 113 -22.54 -0.26 7.28
N LEU A 114 -21.48 0.35 7.79
CA LEU A 114 -21.48 1.02 9.10
C LEU A 114 -22.42 2.23 9.17
N ASN A 115 -22.72 2.85 8.03
CA ASN A 115 -23.74 3.91 7.97
C ASN A 115 -25.18 3.41 8.26
N TYR A 116 -25.41 2.09 8.24
CA TYR A 116 -26.67 1.45 8.67
C TYR A 116 -26.53 0.73 10.00
N LEU A 117 -25.42 0.03 10.19
CA LEU A 117 -25.20 -0.85 11.34
C LEU A 117 -24.68 -0.11 12.57
N GLY A 118 -24.10 1.08 12.41
CA GLY A 118 -23.12 1.60 13.36
C GLY A 118 -21.91 0.67 13.43
N LEU A 119 -21.36 0.47 14.63
CA LEU A 119 -20.33 -0.54 14.89
C LEU A 119 -20.82 -1.52 15.98
N PRO A 120 -21.52 -2.61 15.60
CA PRO A 120 -22.04 -3.62 16.52
C PRO A 120 -20.98 -4.18 17.48
N GLU A 121 -21.40 -4.55 18.69
CA GLU A 121 -20.49 -5.07 19.73
C GLU A 121 -19.71 -6.32 19.29
N GLU A 122 -20.32 -7.18 18.48
CA GLU A 122 -19.66 -8.37 17.94
C GLU A 122 -18.49 -8.01 17.01
N LEU A 123 -18.64 -6.95 16.20
CA LEU A 123 -17.56 -6.39 15.38
C LEU A 123 -16.48 -5.74 16.25
N VAL A 124 -16.89 -4.96 17.26
CA VAL A 124 -15.95 -4.38 18.23
C VAL A 124 -15.09 -5.46 18.89
N SER A 125 -15.73 -6.54 19.34
CA SER A 125 -15.05 -7.68 19.96
C SER A 125 -14.07 -8.35 18.99
N LEU A 126 -14.44 -8.51 17.72
CA LEU A 126 -13.54 -9.08 16.70
C LEU A 126 -12.33 -8.17 16.41
N LEU A 127 -12.55 -6.85 16.31
CA LEU A 127 -11.48 -5.88 16.06
C LEU A 127 -10.56 -5.72 17.28
N ALA A 128 -11.05 -5.98 18.49
CA ALA A 128 -10.26 -5.94 19.72
C ALA A 128 -9.48 -7.25 20.00
N ASP A 129 -9.79 -8.33 19.28
CA ASP A 129 -9.20 -9.65 19.51
C ASP A 129 -7.72 -9.71 19.08
N PRO A 130 -6.74 -9.94 19.98
CA PRO A 130 -5.32 -9.97 19.61
C PRO A 130 -4.89 -11.26 18.87
N ASP A 131 -5.69 -12.32 18.99
CA ASP A 131 -5.38 -13.65 18.45
C ASP A 131 -5.72 -13.74 16.95
N ILE A 132 -6.68 -12.92 16.49
CA ILE A 132 -7.04 -12.79 15.07
C ILE A 132 -6.31 -11.57 14.49
N LYS A 133 -5.48 -11.79 13.47
CA LYS A 133 -4.77 -10.70 12.81
C LYS A 133 -5.69 -9.94 11.84
N LYS A 134 -5.66 -8.61 11.89
CA LYS A 134 -6.33 -7.73 10.93
C LYS A 134 -5.27 -7.00 10.13
N VAL A 135 -5.08 -7.41 8.90
CA VAL A 135 -3.96 -7.01 8.05
C VAL A 135 -4.46 -6.02 7.00
N GLY A 136 -3.83 -4.85 6.91
CA GLY A 136 -4.20 -3.84 5.92
C GLY A 136 -3.06 -2.87 5.63
N VAL A 137 -3.33 -1.85 4.83
CA VAL A 137 -2.38 -0.80 4.45
C VAL A 137 -2.88 0.56 4.91
N ALA A 138 -2.04 1.33 5.60
CA ALA A 138 -2.36 2.66 6.12
C ALA A 138 -3.52 2.70 7.14
N ILE A 139 -3.63 1.66 7.96
CA ILE A 139 -4.81 1.33 8.81
C ILE A 139 -5.01 2.24 10.03
N LEU A 140 -4.01 3.07 10.37
CA LEU A 140 -4.00 3.82 11.62
C LEU A 140 -5.14 4.84 11.68
N ASP A 141 -5.41 5.52 10.57
CA ASP A 141 -6.50 6.50 10.49
C ASP A 141 -7.87 5.83 10.43
N ASP A 142 -7.97 4.64 9.82
CA ASP A 142 -9.18 3.83 9.84
C ASP A 142 -9.54 3.41 11.26
N ILE A 143 -8.59 2.90 12.03
CA ILE A 143 -8.80 2.52 13.45
C ILE A 143 -9.26 3.74 14.27
N ARG A 144 -8.63 4.90 14.06
CA ARG A 144 -9.05 6.16 14.73
C ARG A 144 -10.47 6.55 14.35
N ALA A 145 -10.86 6.37 13.08
CA ALA A 145 -12.18 6.69 12.59
C ALA A 145 -13.24 5.72 13.15
N LEU A 146 -12.94 4.41 13.19
CA LEU A 146 -13.80 3.39 13.80
C LEU A 146 -14.00 3.63 15.30
N ARG A 147 -12.97 4.10 16.02
CA ARG A 147 -13.06 4.46 17.45
C ARG A 147 -14.02 5.63 17.73
N LYS A 148 -14.42 6.39 16.71
CA LYS A 148 -15.46 7.42 16.83
C LYS A 148 -16.87 6.81 16.94
N PHE A 149 -17.08 5.59 16.44
CA PHE A 149 -18.35 4.86 16.57
C PHE A 149 -18.48 4.21 17.94
N SER A 150 -17.44 3.50 18.37
CA SER A 150 -17.38 2.84 19.68
C SER A 150 -15.94 2.81 20.17
N LYS A 151 -15.72 2.97 21.48
CA LYS A 151 -14.37 2.88 22.05
C LYS A 151 -13.96 1.42 22.12
N PHE A 152 -12.77 1.11 21.59
CA PHE A 152 -12.17 -0.21 21.71
C PHE A 152 -10.65 -0.16 21.65
N ASP A 153 -10.04 -1.14 22.29
CA ASP A 153 -8.60 -1.37 22.22
C ASP A 153 -8.31 -2.25 21.02
N ALA A 154 -7.76 -1.66 19.96
CA ALA A 154 -7.47 -2.34 18.71
C ALA A 154 -6.43 -3.44 18.95
N GLY A 155 -6.82 -4.70 18.73
CA GLY A 155 -5.99 -5.88 18.93
C GLY A 155 -5.65 -6.54 17.60
N GLY A 156 -4.45 -7.13 17.48
CA GLY A 156 -4.10 -7.97 16.32
C GLY A 156 -3.92 -7.24 14.98
N PHE A 157 -3.95 -5.91 14.94
CA PHE A 157 -3.75 -5.16 13.70
C PHE A 157 -2.30 -5.22 13.21
N VAL A 158 -2.14 -5.39 11.90
CA VAL A 158 -0.84 -5.49 11.22
C VAL A 158 -0.81 -4.50 10.07
N GLU A 159 0.10 -3.53 10.15
CA GLU A 159 0.33 -2.50 9.14
C GLU A 159 1.33 -3.02 8.10
N LEU A 160 0.84 -3.39 6.92
CA LEU A 160 1.67 -3.91 5.83
C LEU A 160 2.69 -2.89 5.32
N SER A 161 2.40 -1.59 5.42
CA SER A 161 3.35 -0.58 4.94
C SER A 161 4.63 -0.51 5.77
N ASN A 162 4.56 -0.81 7.07
CA ASN A 162 5.73 -0.94 7.93
C ASN A 162 6.58 -2.14 7.50
N ILE A 163 5.95 -3.31 7.32
CA ILE A 163 6.63 -4.52 6.87
C ILE A 163 7.29 -4.30 5.50
N GLY A 164 6.57 -3.68 4.56
CA GLY A 164 7.13 -3.33 3.26
C GLY A 164 8.35 -2.41 3.38
N SER A 165 8.30 -1.42 4.27
CA SER A 165 9.41 -0.49 4.50
C SER A 165 10.63 -1.20 5.10
N ASP A 166 10.42 -2.12 6.05
CA ASP A 166 11.47 -2.94 6.64
C ASP A 166 12.15 -3.86 5.61
N LEU A 167 11.41 -4.25 4.56
CA LEU A 167 11.93 -4.99 3.40
C LEU A 167 12.65 -4.10 2.37
N GLY A 168 12.76 -2.79 2.62
CA GLY A 168 13.41 -1.83 1.73
C GLY A 168 12.51 -1.31 0.59
N ILE A 169 11.20 -1.58 0.63
CA ILE A 169 10.25 -1.05 -0.36
C ILE A 169 9.98 0.42 -0.06
N VAL A 170 10.28 1.31 -1.01
CA VAL A 170 10.12 2.76 -0.80
C VAL A 170 8.66 3.19 -0.88
N THR A 171 7.85 2.55 -1.73
CA THR A 171 6.45 2.93 -1.94
C THR A 171 5.49 1.83 -1.49
N CYS A 172 5.00 1.92 -0.25
CA CYS A 172 4.21 0.87 0.39
C CYS A 172 2.68 1.05 0.33
N GLY A 173 2.17 1.79 -0.66
CA GLY A 173 0.71 1.85 -0.89
C GLY A 173 0.19 0.53 -1.48
N LEU A 174 -1.06 0.17 -1.19
CA LEU A 174 -1.68 -1.12 -1.55
C LEU A 174 -1.45 -1.49 -3.04
N ARG A 175 -1.66 -0.53 -3.95
CA ARG A 175 -1.44 -0.73 -5.39
C ARG A 175 0.01 -1.10 -5.74
N ASN A 176 1.00 -0.54 -5.05
CA ASN A 176 2.40 -0.89 -5.28
C ASN A 176 2.75 -2.23 -4.65
N LEU A 177 2.27 -2.50 -3.44
CA LEU A 177 2.47 -3.80 -2.80
C LEU A 177 1.86 -4.93 -3.65
N ALA A 178 0.65 -4.74 -4.19
CA ALA A 178 0.03 -5.69 -5.10
C ALA A 178 0.86 -5.92 -6.37
N ALA A 179 1.42 -4.86 -6.95
CA ALA A 179 2.29 -4.96 -8.11
C ALA A 179 3.61 -5.68 -7.82
N ILE A 180 4.24 -5.41 -6.66
CA ILE A 180 5.51 -6.00 -6.26
C ILE A 180 5.35 -7.49 -5.91
N PHE A 181 4.34 -7.85 -5.12
CA PHE A 181 4.20 -9.20 -4.57
C PHE A 181 3.38 -10.14 -5.43
N PHE A 182 2.39 -9.63 -6.17
CA PHE A 182 1.50 -10.46 -7.00
C PHE A 182 1.65 -10.22 -8.50
N GLY A 183 2.38 -9.18 -8.93
CA GLY A 183 2.50 -8.86 -10.35
C GLY A 183 1.17 -8.42 -10.98
N VAL A 184 0.28 -7.82 -10.18
CA VAL A 184 -1.06 -7.38 -10.61
C VAL A 184 -1.26 -5.88 -10.36
N ARG A 185 -2.28 -5.30 -10.99
CA ARG A 185 -2.77 -3.96 -10.64
C ARG A 185 -4.19 -4.02 -10.11
N ILE A 186 -4.44 -3.26 -9.05
CA ILE A 186 -5.79 -2.99 -8.55
C ILE A 186 -6.34 -1.70 -9.18
N SER A 187 -7.66 -1.66 -9.39
CA SER A 187 -8.36 -0.48 -9.87
C SER A 187 -8.32 0.64 -8.82
N LYS A 188 -8.60 1.88 -9.21
CA LYS A 188 -8.86 3.02 -8.30
C LYS A 188 -10.20 3.70 -8.58
N LYS A 189 -11.03 3.08 -9.42
CA LYS A 189 -12.20 3.74 -10.00
C LYS A 189 -13.26 4.09 -8.94
N GLU A 190 -13.41 3.26 -7.92
CA GLU A 190 -14.47 3.46 -6.91
C GLU A 190 -13.98 4.18 -5.65
N GLN A 191 -12.65 4.35 -5.48
CA GLN A 191 -12.03 4.96 -4.29
C GLN A 191 -12.64 6.32 -3.89
N LEU A 192 -12.99 7.16 -4.87
CA LEU A 192 -13.53 8.50 -4.64
C LEU A 192 -15.04 8.59 -4.93
N THR A 193 -15.75 7.47 -4.84
CA THR A 193 -17.21 7.44 -5.03
C THR A 193 -17.96 7.71 -3.73
N ASN A 194 -19.28 7.90 -3.85
CA ASN A 194 -20.11 8.10 -2.67
C ASN A 194 -20.41 6.76 -1.99
N TRP A 195 -19.63 6.42 -0.96
CA TRP A 195 -19.81 5.23 -0.14
C TRP A 195 -20.99 5.28 0.84
N GLU A 196 -21.60 6.46 1.04
CA GLU A 196 -22.84 6.63 1.82
C GLU A 196 -24.11 6.42 0.99
N ARG A 197 -24.00 6.18 -0.32
CA ARG A 197 -25.19 6.00 -1.18
C ARG A 197 -26.06 4.84 -0.67
N PRO A 198 -27.39 4.87 -0.88
CA PRO A 198 -28.25 3.82 -0.34
C PRO A 198 -27.83 2.41 -0.73
N ASP A 199 -27.74 2.17 -2.03
CA ASP A 199 -27.36 0.88 -2.60
C ASP A 199 -25.97 0.95 -3.22
N LEU A 200 -25.03 0.14 -2.75
CA LEU A 200 -23.75 -0.06 -3.45
C LEU A 200 -24.01 -0.90 -4.70
N ASN A 201 -23.47 -0.45 -5.84
CA ASN A 201 -23.54 -1.24 -7.05
C ASN A 201 -22.48 -2.36 -7.04
N SER A 202 -22.61 -3.31 -7.97
CA SER A 202 -21.68 -4.44 -8.07
C SER A 202 -20.23 -4.01 -8.28
N SER A 203 -19.98 -2.87 -8.93
CA SER A 203 -18.62 -2.33 -9.14
C SER A 203 -17.98 -1.89 -7.84
N GLN A 204 -18.72 -1.16 -6.98
CA GLN A 204 -18.28 -0.74 -5.66
C GLN A 204 -18.06 -1.94 -4.73
N CYS A 205 -18.97 -2.92 -4.73
CA CYS A 205 -18.80 -4.13 -3.93
C CYS A 205 -17.56 -4.93 -4.37
N LEU A 206 -17.35 -5.10 -5.68
CA LEU A 206 -16.19 -5.81 -6.21
C LEU A 206 -14.89 -5.06 -5.94
N TYR A 207 -14.88 -3.74 -6.07
CA TYR A 207 -13.76 -2.89 -5.72
C TYR A 207 -13.38 -3.07 -4.25
N ALA A 208 -14.33 -2.88 -3.33
CA ALA A 208 -14.09 -2.98 -1.89
C ALA A 208 -13.69 -4.41 -1.46
N ALA A 209 -14.17 -5.44 -2.14
CA ALA A 209 -13.75 -6.81 -1.88
C ALA A 209 -12.35 -7.15 -2.42
N THR A 210 -11.85 -6.37 -3.39
CA THR A 210 -10.52 -6.58 -4.00
C THR A 210 -9.41 -5.89 -3.23
N ASP A 211 -9.71 -4.76 -2.59
CA ASP A 211 -8.79 -4.07 -1.68
C ASP A 211 -8.53 -4.90 -0.40
#